data_AF-A0A1I6PID6-F1
#
_entry.id   AF-A0A1I6PID6-F1
#
_cell.length_a   1.000
_cell.length_b   1.000
_cell.length_c   1.000
_cell.angle_alpha   90.00
_cell.angle_beta   90.00
_cell.angle_gamma   90.00
#
_symmetry.space_group_name_H-M   'P 1'
#
loop_
_entity.id
_entity.type
_entity.pdbx_description
1 polymer ?
#
loop_
_entity_poly.entity_id
_entity_poly.type
_entity_poly.pdbx_seq_one_letter_code
_entity_poly.pdbx_strand_id
1 'polypeptide(L)'
;MKKNKWFYTILAILSISTIGILYIVLFYHGFDITITNKTDQDIKNLIIIDGRKTKQITIPTIDSNKQYKTKIDLKDVGENSLTLNYQDNNKKMQEVVIFGYFEGKGTGTIDIVIRSIRQDGTLDIQVKQK
;
A
#
# COMPACT_ATOMS: atom_id res chain seq x y z
N MET A 1 7.10 15.90 -52.08
CA MET A 1 7.03 14.76 -51.13
C MET A 1 5.67 14.78 -50.44
N LYS A 2 4.77 13.82 -50.74
CA LYS A 2 3.45 13.75 -50.06
C LYS A 2 3.70 13.40 -48.60
N LYS A 3 3.52 14.37 -47.70
CA LYS A 3 3.65 14.15 -46.26
C LYS A 3 2.71 13.01 -45.85
N ASN A 4 3.27 11.93 -45.31
CA ASN A 4 2.51 10.74 -45.00
C ASN A 4 1.62 11.06 -43.80
N LYS A 5 0.31 11.30 -44.03
CA LYS A 5 -0.63 11.77 -42.98
C LYS A 5 -0.62 10.85 -41.75
N TRP A 6 -0.37 9.57 -41.98
CA TRP A 6 -0.18 8.54 -40.96
C TRP A 6 0.96 8.84 -39.97
N PHE A 7 2.05 9.48 -40.41
CA PHE A 7 3.16 9.86 -39.54
C PHE A 7 2.72 10.85 -38.46
N TYR A 8 1.95 11.87 -38.83
CA TYR A 8 1.45 12.86 -37.86
C TYR A 8 0.40 12.28 -36.93
N THR A 9 -0.43 11.35 -37.42
CA THR A 9 -1.40 10.64 -36.58
C THR A 9 -0.70 9.77 -35.54
N ILE A 10 0.32 9.01 -35.93
CA ILE A 10 1.10 8.18 -34.99
C ILE A 10 1.83 9.07 -33.97
N LEU A 11 2.43 10.17 -34.42
CA LEU A 11 3.10 11.11 -33.53
C LEU A 11 2.13 11.73 -32.50
N ALA A 12 0.91 12.08 -32.93
CA ALA A 12 -0.11 12.63 -32.03
C ALA A 12 -0.57 11.60 -30.98
N ILE A 13 -0.79 10.35 -31.38
CA ILE A 13 -1.16 9.27 -30.45
C ILE A 13 -0.06 9.04 -29.41
N LEU A 14 1.19 8.92 -29.85
CA LEU A 14 2.33 8.76 -28.94
C LEU A 14 2.44 9.93 -27.96
N SER A 15 2.25 11.16 -28.44
CA SER A 15 2.28 12.37 -27.60
C SER A 15 1.21 12.32 -26.50
N ILE A 16 -0.04 11.99 -26.87
CA ILE A 16 -1.17 11.88 -25.93
C ILE A 16 -0.93 10.76 -24.90
N SER A 17 -0.48 9.58 -25.36
CA SER A 17 -0.14 8.47 -24.47
C SER A 17 0.97 8.85 -23.48
N THR A 18 2.00 9.57 -23.93
CA THR A 18 3.12 9.99 -23.08
C THR A 18 2.65 10.99 -22.02
N ILE A 19 1.80 11.96 -22.38
CA ILE A 19 1.20 12.92 -21.45
C ILE A 19 0.30 12.20 -20.43
N GLY A 20 -0.49 11.21 -20.87
CA GLY A 20 -1.31 10.40 -19.98
C GLY A 20 -0.49 9.63 -18.95
N ILE A 21 0.61 9.00 -19.39
CA ILE A 21 1.55 8.29 -18.50
C ILE A 21 2.20 9.28 -17.52
N LEU A 22 2.67 10.43 -17.99
CA LEU A 22 3.26 11.48 -17.14
C LEU A 22 2.28 12.00 -16.09
N TYR A 23 1.02 12.23 -16.46
CA TYR A 23 -0.01 12.66 -15.52
C TYR A 23 -0.23 11.62 -14.41
N ILE A 24 -0.30 10.34 -14.76
CA ILE A 24 -0.46 9.27 -13.77
C ILE A 24 0.75 9.23 -12.83
N VAL A 25 1.97 9.39 -13.33
CA VAL A 25 3.19 9.34 -12.51
C VAL A 25 3.32 10.56 -11.59
N LEU A 26 3.03 11.76 -12.09
CA LEU A 26 3.26 13.01 -11.36
C LEU A 26 2.17 13.33 -10.33
N PHE A 27 0.94 12.87 -10.55
CA PHE A 27 -0.19 13.14 -9.67
C PHE A 27 -0.59 11.93 -8.82
N TYR A 28 0.24 10.88 -8.79
CA TYR A 28 0.03 9.73 -7.91
C TYR A 28 0.34 10.11 -6.46
N HIS A 29 -0.63 9.88 -5.56
CA HIS A 29 -0.47 10.12 -4.13
C HIS A 29 -0.95 8.89 -3.35
N GLY A 30 -0.44 8.70 -2.14
CA GLY A 30 -0.72 7.55 -1.30
C GLY A 30 0.51 6.71 -0.97
N PHE A 31 0.28 5.61 -0.25
CA PHE A 31 1.34 4.74 0.23
C PHE A 31 1.38 3.43 -0.54
N ASP A 32 2.57 3.09 -1.04
CA ASP A 32 2.87 1.76 -1.56
C ASP A 32 3.24 0.86 -0.39
N ILE A 33 2.46 -0.22 -0.20
CA ILE A 33 2.58 -1.08 0.97
C ILE A 33 2.93 -2.49 0.53
N THR A 34 4.01 -3.01 1.12
CA THR A 34 4.47 -4.37 0.89
C THR A 34 4.46 -5.12 2.21
N ILE A 35 3.71 -6.23 2.28
CA ILE A 35 3.65 -7.10 3.46
C ILE A 35 4.32 -8.42 3.11
N THR A 36 5.34 -8.79 3.86
CA THR A 36 6.08 -10.05 3.69
C THR A 36 5.85 -10.95 4.88
N ASN A 37 5.24 -12.10 4.64
CA ASN A 37 5.12 -13.17 5.61
C ASN A 37 6.38 -14.04 5.55
N LYS A 38 7.19 -14.04 6.62
CA LYS A 38 8.36 -14.94 6.75
C LYS A 38 8.13 -16.09 7.71
N THR A 39 6.89 -16.26 8.15
CA THR A 39 6.51 -17.35 9.05
C THR A 39 6.28 -18.62 8.25
N ASP A 40 6.18 -19.74 8.95
CA ASP A 40 5.81 -21.04 8.41
C ASP A 40 4.29 -21.23 8.24
N GLN A 41 3.49 -20.24 8.63
CA GLN A 41 2.02 -20.29 8.61
C GLN A 41 1.44 -19.20 7.71
N ASP A 42 0.20 -19.38 7.28
CA ASP A 42 -0.54 -18.35 6.53
C ASP A 42 -1.00 -17.24 7.47
N ILE A 43 -0.85 -15.99 7.04
CA ILE A 43 -1.35 -14.83 7.77
C ILE A 43 -2.68 -14.38 7.18
N LYS A 44 -3.69 -14.19 8.03
CA LYS A 44 -5.08 -13.89 7.63
C LYS A 44 -5.59 -12.67 8.39
N ASN A 45 -6.67 -12.09 7.88
CA ASN A 45 -7.46 -11.05 8.56
C ASN A 45 -6.65 -9.80 8.96
N LEU A 46 -5.62 -9.44 8.18
CA LEU A 46 -4.95 -8.16 8.37
C LEU A 46 -5.79 -7.05 7.74
N ILE A 47 -5.86 -5.90 8.41
CA ILE A 47 -6.57 -4.72 7.94
C ILE A 47 -5.69 -3.51 8.11
N ILE A 48 -5.50 -2.73 7.05
CA ILE A 48 -4.85 -1.42 7.13
C ILE A 48 -5.93 -0.36 7.25
N ILE A 49 -5.81 0.53 8.24
CA ILE A 49 -6.78 1.60 8.51
C ILE A 49 -6.03 2.92 8.65
N ASP A 50 -6.59 3.99 8.11
CA ASP A 50 -6.07 5.34 8.37
C ASP A 50 -6.50 5.86 9.76
N GLY A 51 -5.70 6.75 10.36
CA GLY A 51 -5.95 7.30 11.69
C GLY A 51 -7.32 7.99 11.82
N ARG A 52 -7.89 8.46 10.70
CA ARG A 52 -9.23 9.06 10.63
C ARG A 52 -10.36 8.05 10.43
N LYS A 53 -10.05 6.77 10.20
CA LYS A 53 -10.98 5.67 9.94
C LYS A 53 -11.92 5.92 8.75
N THR A 54 -11.44 6.67 7.76
CA THR A 54 -12.15 6.99 6.52
C THR A 54 -11.84 5.99 5.41
N LYS A 55 -10.71 5.30 5.50
CA LYS A 55 -10.24 4.32 4.53
C LYS A 55 -9.73 3.08 5.26
N GLN A 56 -10.17 1.92 4.79
CA GLN A 56 -9.63 0.64 5.21
C GLN A 56 -9.36 -0.26 4.01
N ILE A 57 -8.35 -1.12 4.15
CA ILE A 57 -8.03 -2.16 3.18
C ILE A 57 -7.90 -3.49 3.93
N THR A 58 -8.76 -4.43 3.59
CA THR A 58 -8.61 -5.82 4.01
C THR A 58 -7.56 -6.48 3.15
N ILE A 59 -6.56 -7.07 3.78
CA ILE A 59 -5.49 -7.80 3.11
C ILE A 59 -5.96 -9.26 2.94
N PRO A 60 -5.83 -9.84 1.73
CA PRO A 60 -6.11 -11.25 1.54
C PRO A 60 -5.14 -12.11 2.37
N THR A 61 -5.45 -13.39 2.51
CA THR A 61 -4.51 -14.36 3.09
C THR A 61 -3.15 -14.25 2.40
N ILE A 62 -2.09 -14.12 3.19
CA ILE A 62 -0.72 -14.15 2.71
C ILE A 62 -0.14 -15.51 3.11
N ASP A 63 0.03 -16.37 2.13
CA ASP A 63 0.58 -17.70 2.36
C ASP A 63 1.97 -17.63 3.02
N SER A 64 2.33 -18.70 3.73
CA SER A 64 3.66 -18.90 4.29
C SER A 64 4.79 -18.53 3.30
N ASN A 65 5.75 -17.73 3.77
CA ASN A 65 6.91 -17.27 2.97
C ASN A 65 6.57 -16.47 1.70
N LYS A 66 5.36 -15.90 1.60
CA LYS A 66 4.94 -15.05 0.47
C LYS A 66 4.88 -13.57 0.82
N GLN A 67 4.71 -12.77 -0.22
CA GLN A 67 4.58 -11.32 -0.16
C GLN A 67 3.28 -10.90 -0.82
N TYR A 68 2.65 -9.88 -0.26
CA TYR A 68 1.52 -9.17 -0.83
C TYR A 68 1.86 -7.69 -0.99
N LYS A 69 1.44 -7.12 -2.12
CA LYS A 69 1.64 -5.70 -2.44
C LYS A 69 0.29 -5.04 -2.65
N THR A 70 0.10 -3.89 -2.04
CA THR A 70 -1.11 -3.09 -2.19
C THR A 70 -0.77 -1.61 -2.09
N LYS A 71 -1.77 -0.77 -2.30
CA LYS A 71 -1.66 0.68 -2.22
C LYS A 71 -2.86 1.25 -1.48
N ILE A 72 -2.63 2.29 -0.70
CA ILE A 72 -3.70 3.07 -0.07
C ILE A 72 -3.62 4.53 -0.54
N ASP A 73 -4.68 4.95 -1.23
CA ASP A 73 -4.89 6.35 -1.61
C ASP A 73 -5.80 7.03 -0.58
N LEU A 74 -5.37 8.21 -0.13
CA LEU A 74 -5.97 8.97 0.95
C LEU A 74 -6.39 10.36 0.47
N LYS A 75 -7.44 10.89 1.09
CA LYS A 75 -7.91 12.24 0.80
C LYS A 75 -7.01 13.28 1.46
N ASP A 76 -6.83 14.40 0.75
CA ASP A 76 -5.96 15.52 1.13
C ASP A 76 -6.58 16.41 2.21
N VAL A 77 -6.69 15.89 3.42
CA VAL A 77 -7.36 16.64 4.49
C VAL A 77 -6.70 16.33 5.83
N GLY A 78 -6.12 17.34 6.48
CA GLY A 78 -5.69 17.28 7.87
C GLY A 78 -4.62 16.24 8.19
N GLU A 79 -4.44 16.01 9.49
CA GLU A 79 -3.45 15.09 10.04
C GLU A 79 -3.94 13.64 9.98
N ASN A 80 -3.01 12.70 9.79
CA ASN A 80 -3.33 11.30 9.65
C ASN A 80 -2.18 10.38 10.08
N SER A 81 -2.48 9.09 10.14
CA SER A 81 -1.54 7.98 10.36
C SER A 81 -2.04 6.72 9.64
N LEU A 82 -1.22 5.67 9.58
CA LEU A 82 -1.62 4.36 9.10
C LEU A 82 -1.32 3.29 10.13
N THR A 83 -2.31 2.44 10.40
CA THR A 83 -2.17 1.30 11.31
C THR A 83 -2.50 -0.01 10.62
N LEU A 84 -1.77 -1.06 10.98
CA LEU A 84 -2.07 -2.45 10.66
C LEU A 84 -2.77 -3.07 11.87
N ASN A 85 -3.96 -3.61 11.64
CA ASN A 85 -4.80 -4.22 12.63
C ASN A 85 -4.97 -5.71 12.34
N TYR A 86 -4.98 -6.51 13.39
CA TYR A 86 -5.25 -7.95 13.32
C TYR A 86 -5.77 -8.46 14.66
N GLN A 87 -6.31 -9.67 14.69
CA GLN A 87 -6.79 -10.32 15.90
C GLN A 87 -5.82 -11.42 16.33
N ASP A 88 -5.45 -11.43 17.60
CA ASP A 88 -4.62 -12.49 18.19
C ASP A 88 -5.44 -13.74 18.58
N ASN A 89 -4.78 -14.78 19.11
CA ASN A 89 -5.45 -16.03 19.47
C ASN A 89 -6.46 -15.84 20.63
N ASN A 90 -6.29 -14.79 21.44
CA ASN A 90 -7.18 -14.44 22.54
C ASN A 90 -8.35 -13.55 22.10
N LYS A 91 -8.55 -13.39 20.78
CA LYS A 91 -9.57 -12.52 20.17
C LYS A 91 -9.36 -11.03 20.44
N LYS A 92 -8.20 -10.62 20.94
CA LYS A 92 -7.88 -9.21 21.19
C LYS A 92 -7.37 -8.57 19.89
N MET A 93 -7.88 -7.37 19.61
CA MET A 93 -7.39 -6.55 18.49
C MET A 93 -6.02 -5.99 18.84
N GLN A 94 -5.07 -6.24 17.95
CA GLN A 94 -3.71 -5.71 17.97
C GLN A 94 -3.60 -4.62 16.92
N GLU A 95 -2.99 -3.50 17.30
CA GLU A 95 -2.79 -2.33 16.45
C GLU A 95 -1.29 -2.03 16.36
N VAL A 96 -0.77 -1.90 15.14
CA VAL A 96 0.64 -1.57 14.89
C VAL A 96 0.69 -0.35 13.98
N VAL A 97 1.33 0.71 14.44
CA VAL A 97 1.56 1.91 13.61
C VAL A 97 2.56 1.57 12.52
N ILE A 98 2.11 1.61 11.26
CA ILE A 98 2.93 1.29 10.08
C ILE A 98 3.42 2.54 9.34
N PHE A 99 2.71 3.65 9.50
CA PHE A 99 3.18 4.99 9.17
C PHE A 99 2.68 5.96 10.21
N GLY A 100 3.59 6.77 10.76
CA GLY A 100 3.27 7.71 11.84
C GLY A 100 2.50 8.93 11.33
N TYR A 101 2.78 10.08 11.92
CA TYR A 101 2.16 11.35 11.55
C TYR A 101 2.48 11.76 10.11
N PHE A 102 1.46 12.17 9.36
CA PHE A 102 1.59 12.92 8.11
C PHE A 102 0.35 13.80 7.89
N GLU A 103 0.50 14.82 7.05
CA GLU A 103 -0.60 15.69 6.64
C GLU A 103 -1.07 15.36 5.22
N GLY A 104 -2.37 15.58 4.98
CA GLY A 104 -2.96 15.50 3.65
C GLY A 104 -3.04 14.07 3.11
N LYS A 105 -2.69 13.90 1.83
CA LYS A 105 -2.73 12.58 1.16
C LYS A 105 -1.60 11.65 1.63
N GLY A 106 -0.47 12.22 2.06
CA GLY A 106 0.75 11.47 2.30
C GLY A 106 1.29 10.76 1.04
N THR A 107 2.59 10.53 1.02
CA THR A 107 3.24 9.67 0.02
C THR A 107 4.39 8.94 0.66
N GLY A 108 4.55 7.66 0.35
CA GLY A 108 5.69 6.91 0.84
C GLY A 108 5.62 5.44 0.51
N THR A 109 6.68 4.71 0.87
CA THR A 109 6.73 3.25 0.79
C THR A 109 6.80 2.68 2.19
N ILE A 110 6.01 1.63 2.44
CA ILE A 110 5.95 0.93 3.72
C ILE A 110 6.25 -0.55 3.49
N ASP A 111 7.36 -1.02 4.03
CA ASP A 111 7.74 -2.43 4.06
C ASP A 111 7.43 -3.02 5.44
N ILE A 112 6.49 -3.95 5.49
CA ILE A 112 6.06 -4.68 6.68
C ILE A 112 6.59 -6.11 6.56
N VAL A 113 7.37 -6.56 7.55
CA VAL A 113 7.90 -7.93 7.61
C VAL A 113 7.39 -8.60 8.89
N ILE A 114 6.55 -9.62 8.71
CA ILE A 114 6.06 -10.48 9.80
C ILE A 114 7.09 -11.61 9.95
N ARG A 115 7.85 -11.59 11.04
CA ARG A 115 9.00 -12.48 11.27
C ARG A 115 8.61 -13.79 11.93
N SER A 116 7.70 -13.73 12.89
CA SER A 116 7.21 -14.89 13.64
C SER A 116 5.82 -14.60 14.23
N ILE A 117 5.14 -15.68 14.64
CA ILE A 117 3.91 -15.63 15.42
C ILE A 117 4.27 -16.11 16.82
N ARG A 118 3.95 -15.32 17.85
CA ARG A 118 4.14 -15.70 19.25
C ARG A 118 3.04 -16.65 19.71
N GLN A 119 3.23 -17.31 20.85
CA GLN A 119 2.28 -18.30 21.38
C GLN A 119 0.86 -17.74 21.58
N ASP A 120 0.74 -16.45 21.92
CA ASP A 120 -0.53 -15.75 22.10
C ASP A 120 -1.18 -15.28 20.79
N GLY A 121 -0.56 -15.53 19.64
CA GLY A 121 -1.01 -15.07 18.33
C GLY A 121 -0.56 -13.65 17.98
N THR A 122 0.21 -12.97 18.84
CA THR A 122 0.80 -11.68 18.48
C THR A 122 1.91 -11.87 17.43
N LEU A 123 1.95 -10.97 16.46
CA LEU A 123 2.91 -10.99 15.38
C LEU A 123 4.17 -10.21 15.78
N ASP A 124 5.34 -10.79 15.53
CA ASP A 124 6.60 -10.03 15.56
C ASP A 124 6.77 -9.30 14.22
N ILE A 125 6.54 -7.99 14.24
CA ILE A 125 6.48 -7.16 13.03
C ILE A 125 7.64 -6.17 13.03
N GLN A 126 8.38 -6.15 11.92
CA GLN A 126 9.27 -5.05 11.59
C GLN A 126 8.64 -4.17 10.53
N VAL A 127 8.69 -2.86 10.74
CA VAL A 127 8.25 -1.85 9.77
C VAL A 127 9.43 -1.00 9.31
N LYS A 128 9.51 -0.73 8.01
CA LYS A 128 10.42 0.26 7.42
C LYS A 128 9.64 1.22 6.55
N GLN A 129 9.88 2.51 6.74
CA GLN A 129 9.23 3.60 6.02
C GLN A 129 10.26 4.32 5.15
N LYS A 130 9.85 4.78 3.97
CA LYS A 130 10.65 5.59 3.05
C LYS A 130 9.79 6.66 2.39
#